data_AF-A0A9W7YP96-F1
#
_entry.id   AF-A0A9W7YP96-F1
#
_cell.length_a   1.000
_cell.length_b   1.000
_cell.length_c   1.000
_cell.angle_alpha   90.00
_cell.angle_beta   90.00
_cell.angle_gamma   90.00
#
_symmetry.space_group_name_H-M   'P 1'
#
loop_
_entity.id
_entity.type
_entity.pdbx_description
1 polymer ?
#
loop_
_entity_poly.entity_id
_entity_poly.type
_entity_poly.pdbx_seq_one_letter_code
_entity_poly.pdbx_strand_id
1 'polypeptide(L)' 'MTNWGSKWEQNGYRTSSGGEVKNQDLIREGRDLMSSRNAPVSFQHVSGHSGNYGNDQADSLANQGKRM' A
#
# COMPACT_ATOMS: atom_id res chain seq x y z
N MET A 1 -3.22 3.65 -2.90
CA MET A 1 -4.69 3.65 -2.68
C MET A 1 -5.38 4.94 -3.11
N THR A 2 -4.75 6.10 -2.98
CA THR A 2 -5.36 7.42 -3.23
C THR A 2 -5.79 7.67 -4.68
N ASN A 3 -5.01 7.24 -5.69
CA ASN A 3 -5.33 7.53 -7.10
C ASN A 3 -5.85 6.32 -7.91
N TRP A 4 -5.39 5.10 -7.63
CA TRP A 4 -5.73 3.91 -8.43
C TRP A 4 -6.65 2.93 -7.73
N GLY A 5 -6.66 2.93 -6.40
CA GLY A 5 -7.36 1.89 -5.64
C GLY A 5 -8.86 1.87 -5.92
N SER A 6 -9.51 3.04 -5.94
CA SER A 6 -10.94 3.14 -6.24
C SER A 6 -11.27 2.75 -7.69
N LYS A 7 -10.38 3.05 -8.64
CA LYS A 7 -10.56 2.67 -10.05
C LYS A 7 -10.39 1.17 -10.26
N TRP A 8 -9.43 0.54 -9.58
CA TRP A 8 -9.25 -0.91 -9.63
C TRP A 8 -10.42 -1.64 -8.99
N GLU A 9 -10.91 -1.18 -7.84
CA GLU A 9 -12.10 -1.76 -7.20
C GLU A 9 -13.33 -1.69 -8.12
N GLN A 10 -13.59 -0.53 -8.74
CA GLN A 10 -14.67 -0.37 -9.71
C GLN A 10 -14.53 -1.27 -10.94
N ASN A 11 -13.30 -1.51 -11.38
CA ASN A 11 -12.99 -2.37 -12.53
C ASN A 11 -12.81 -3.84 -12.15
N GLY A 12 -13.16 -4.25 -10.93
CA GLY A 12 -13.02 -5.64 -10.46
C GLY A 12 -11.57 -6.14 -10.47
N TYR A 13 -10.62 -5.25 -10.21
CA TYR A 13 -9.17 -5.49 -10.20
C TYR A 13 -8.59 -6.01 -11.52
N ARG A 14 -9.15 -5.55 -12.65
CA ARG A 14 -8.63 -5.83 -13.99
C ARG A 14 -7.80 -4.69 -14.56
N THR A 15 -6.73 -5.04 -15.27
CA THR A 15 -5.92 -4.10 -16.07
C THR A 15 -6.62 -3.78 -17.39
N SER A 16 -6.18 -2.71 -18.05
CA SER A 16 -6.68 -2.35 -19.40
C SER A 16 -6.38 -3.41 -20.46
N SER A 17 -5.38 -4.27 -20.23
CA SER A 17 -5.05 -5.41 -21.09
C SER A 17 -5.85 -6.67 -20.77
N GLY A 18 -6.81 -6.62 -19.82
CA GLY A 18 -7.69 -7.73 -19.45
C GLY A 18 -7.11 -8.71 -18.42
N GLY A 19 -5.86 -8.52 -18.00
CA GLY A 19 -5.22 -9.30 -16.95
C GLY A 19 -5.63 -8.85 -15.54
N GLU A 20 -5.23 -9.62 -14.53
CA GLU A 20 -5.39 -9.24 -13.12
C GLU A 20 -4.37 -8.18 -12.71
N VAL A 21 -4.78 -7.30 -11.79
CA VAL A 21 -3.85 -6.34 -11.17
C VAL A 21 -2.83 -7.12 -10.34
N LYS A 22 -1.54 -6.82 -10.52
CA LYS A 22 -0.47 -7.45 -9.73
C LYS A 22 -0.68 -7.19 -8.23
N ASN A 23 -0.45 -8.23 -7.42
CA ASN A 23 -0.61 -8.19 -5.95
C ASN A 23 -2.05 -7.80 -5.51
N GLN A 24 -3.06 -8.17 -6.31
CA GLN A 24 -4.47 -7.86 -6.04
C GLN A 24 -4.94 -8.34 -4.66
N ASP A 25 -4.46 -9.50 -4.21
CA ASP A 25 -4.69 -10.06 -2.89
C ASP A 25 -4.31 -9.06 -1.78
N LEU A 26 -3.05 -8.59 -1.78
CA LEU A 26 -2.54 -7.64 -0.79
C LEU A 26 -3.25 -6.28 -0.88
N ILE A 27 -3.53 -5.80 -2.09
CA ILE A 27 -4.18 -4.52 -2.31
C ILE A 27 -5.60 -4.52 -1.74
N ARG A 28 -6.36 -5.60 -2.00
CA ARG A 28 -7.73 -5.76 -1.54
C ARG A 28 -7.80 -5.86 -0.02
N GLU A 29 -6.96 -6.71 0.58
CA GLU A 29 -6.88 -6.83 2.05
C GLU A 29 -6.56 -5.48 2.70
N GLY A 30 -5.58 -4.73 2.16
CA GLY A 30 -5.27 -3.40 2.66
C GLY A 30 -6.45 -2.43 2.54
N ARG A 31 -7.27 -2.51 1.48
CA ARG A 31 -8.47 -1.67 1.32
C ARG A 31 -9.54 -2.01 2.33
N ASP A 32 -9.76 -3.29 2.58
CA ASP A 32 -10.73 -3.77 3.55
C ASP A 32 -10.35 -3.28 4.97
N LEU A 33 -9.08 -3.43 5.35
CA LEU A 33 -8.55 -2.96 6.63
C LEU A 33 -8.72 -1.45 6.82
N MET A 34 -8.42 -0.65 5.80
CA MET A 34 -8.61 0.80 5.88
C MET A 34 -10.08 1.18 6.00
N SER A 35 -10.97 0.48 5.30
CA SER A 35 -12.41 0.76 5.30
C SER A 35 -13.06 0.36 6.62
N SER A 36 -12.53 -0.68 7.28
CA SER A 36 -12.97 -1.12 8.62
C SER A 36 -12.49 -0.22 9.77
N ARG A 37 -11.57 0.71 9.51
CA ARG A 37 -10.94 1.52 10.55
C ARG A 37 -11.86 2.68 10.95
N ASN A 38 -12.01 2.92 12.25
CA ASN A 38 -12.83 4.01 12.81
C ASN A 38 -12.29 5.43 12.51
N ALA A 39 -11.08 5.54 11.97
CA ALA A 39 -10.43 6.81 11.66
C ALA A 39 -9.86 6.79 10.24
N PRO A 40 -9.92 7.91 9.50
CA PRO A 40 -9.42 7.98 8.14
C PRO A 40 -7.91 7.77 8.07
N VAL A 41 -7.46 7.11 7.00
CA VAL A 41 -6.04 6.89 6.73
C VAL A 41 -5.56 7.91 5.71
N SER A 42 -4.58 8.72 6.10
CA SER A 42 -3.87 9.63 5.19
C SER A 42 -2.55 9.02 4.74
N PHE A 43 -2.29 9.03 3.43
CA PHE A 43 -1.02 8.61 2.87
C PHE A 43 -0.15 9.83 2.57
N GLN A 44 1.09 9.80 3.04
CA GLN A 44 2.12 10.77 2.69
C GLN A 44 3.30 10.04 2.06
N HIS A 45 3.69 10.47 0.87
CA HIS A 45 4.93 10.01 0.26
C HIS A 45 6.08 10.84 0.84
N VAL A 46 7.02 10.18 1.51
CA VAL A 46 8.23 10.80 2.05
C VAL A 46 9.44 10.33 1.24
N SER A 47 10.39 11.23 1.01
CA SER A 47 11.63 10.89 0.31
C SER A 47 12.48 9.96 1.18
N GLY A 48 13.03 8.89 0.58
CA GLY A 48 13.96 8.00 1.26
C GLY A 48 15.24 8.73 1.72
N HIS A 49 15.80 8.31 2.85
CA HIS A 49 17.03 8.85 3.45
C HIS A 49 17.02 10.38 3.67
N SER A 50 15.84 10.95 3.89
CA SER A 50 15.69 12.39 4.18
C SER A 50 15.79 12.72 5.68
N GLY A 51 16.20 11.75 6.52
CA GLY A 51 16.26 11.89 7.97
C GLY A 51 14.88 11.82 8.64
N ASN A 52 13.88 11.25 7.97
CA ASN A 52 12.60 10.98 8.59
C ASN A 52 12.75 9.77 9.52
N TYR A 53 12.91 10.04 10.81
CA TYR A 53 13.15 9.03 11.84
C TYR A 53 12.21 7.83 11.73
N GLY A 54 10.90 8.06 11.56
CA GLY A 54 9.91 6.98 11.47
C GLY A 54 10.11 6.10 10.23
N ASN A 55 10.37 6.72 9.07
CA ASN A 55 10.67 5.98 7.84
C ASN A 55 11.98 5.20 7.95
N ASP A 56 13.02 5.79 8.53
CA ASP A 56 14.34 5.18 8.65
C ASP A 56 14.30 3.97 9.61
N GLN A 57 13.53 4.05 10.70
CA GLN A 57 13.29 2.89 11.56
C GLN A 57 12.51 1.78 10.85
N ALA A 58 11.47 2.14 10.07
CA ALA A 58 10.71 1.16 9.30
C ALA A 58 11.57 0.42 8.27
N ASP A 59 12.48 1.13 7.57
CA ASP A 59 13.42 0.53 6.63
C ASP A 59 14.40 -0.42 7.31
N SER A 60 14.95 -0.02 8.47
CA SER A 60 15.84 -0.88 9.27
C SER A 60 15.15 -2.19 9.67
N LEU A 61 13.90 -2.12 10.16
CA LEU A 61 13.12 -3.30 10.55
C LEU A 61 12.80 -4.20 9.35
N ALA A 62 12.42 -3.61 8.20
CA ALA A 62 12.18 -4.37 6.98
C ALA A 62 13.45 -5.11 6.51
N ASN A 63 14.62 -4.45 6.58
CA ASN A 63 15.90 -5.05 6.25
C ASN A 63 16.33 -6.16 7.22
N GLN A 64 15.98 -6.04 8.50
CA GLN A 64 16.21 -7.12 9.47
C GLN A 64 15.33 -8.35 9.15
N GLY A 65 14.05 -8.14 8.85
CA GLY A 65 13.13 -9.23 8.49
C GLY A 65 13.53 -9.98 7.23
N LYS A 66 14.18 -9.31 6.27
CA LYS A 66 14.74 -9.96 5.06
C LYS A 66 15.90 -10.92 5.34
N ARG A 67 16.64 -10.71 6.44
CA ARG A 67 17.85 -11.48 6.78
C ARG A 67 17.56 -12.73 7.62
N MET A 68 16.33 -12.93 8.05
CA MET A 68 15.84 -14.12 8.75
C MET A 68 15.36 -15.17 7.75
#